data_AF-A0A7S0EU37-F1
#
_entry.id   AF-A0A7S0EU37-F1
#
_cell.length_a   1.000
_cell.length_b   1.000
_cell.length_c   1.000
_cell.angle_alpha   90.00
_cell.angle_beta   90.00
_cell.angle_gamma   90.00
#
_symmetry.space_group_name_H-M   'P 1'
#
loop_
_entity.id
_entity.type
_entity.pdbx_description
1 polymer ?
#
loop_
_entity_poly.entity_id
_entity_poly.type
_entity_poly.pdbx_seq_one_letter_code
_entity_poly.pdbx_strand_id
1 'polypeptide(L)'
;PEELDKACDALEKFVTTKLYDKVFLTDAEESESDRLLEERLQHLRFVTVEHLSVSPAFCAAYPWAGAQQELCKMAAYRTPRDKLVCVLNCCKRINSSLSVTSAGSHGADEFFPVLIFVLLQACPAQLHANLQYISRFRHPSKLVSEAAYYLTHMQSAASFVLSLTAEQLSIEQADFQQLLAPRPRPHLS
;
A
#
# COMPACT_ATOMS: atom_id res chain seq x y z
N PRO A 1 28.01 -10.45 -15.39
CA PRO A 1 26.54 -10.24 -15.31
C PRO A 1 26.09 -9.72 -13.94
N GLU A 2 26.45 -10.40 -12.85
CA GLU A 2 26.08 -10.03 -11.49
C GLU A 2 26.78 -8.75 -10.98
N GLU A 3 28.06 -8.56 -11.29
CA GLU A 3 28.80 -7.34 -10.91
C GLU A 3 28.24 -6.08 -11.59
N LEU A 4 27.87 -6.19 -12.87
CA LEU A 4 27.20 -5.11 -13.60
C LEU A 4 25.85 -4.77 -12.96
N ASP A 5 25.11 -5.79 -12.55
CA ASP A 5 23.82 -5.63 -11.89
C ASP A 5 23.94 -4.91 -10.54
N LYS A 6 24.95 -5.29 -9.73
CA LYS A 6 25.31 -4.60 -8.49
C LYS A 6 25.76 -3.15 -8.74
N ALA A 7 26.52 -2.92 -9.81
CA ALA A 7 26.96 -1.58 -10.20
C ALA A 7 25.77 -0.70 -10.62
N CYS A 8 24.80 -1.25 -11.34
CA CYS A 8 23.55 -0.55 -11.70
C CYS A 8 22.74 -0.17 -10.45
N ASP A 9 22.54 -1.10 -9.50
CA ASP A 9 21.86 -0.81 -8.23
C ASP A 9 22.62 0.27 -7.42
N ALA A 10 23.96 0.24 -7.41
CA ALA A 10 24.79 1.24 -6.73
C ALA A 10 24.68 2.63 -7.39
N LEU A 11 24.66 2.69 -8.73
CA LEU A 11 24.49 3.92 -9.48
C LEU A 11 23.10 4.52 -9.25
N GLU A 12 22.05 3.71 -9.34
CA GLU A 12 20.67 4.13 -9.03
C GLU A 12 20.61 4.73 -7.62
N LYS A 13 21.13 4.01 -6.62
CA LYS A 13 21.19 4.49 -5.23
C LYS A 13 21.92 5.82 -5.12
N PHE A 14 23.09 5.96 -5.74
CA PHE A 14 23.87 7.20 -5.68
C PHE A 14 23.10 8.39 -6.27
N VAL A 15 22.58 8.25 -7.50
CA VAL A 15 21.86 9.31 -8.20
C VAL A 15 20.58 9.69 -7.46
N THR A 16 19.75 8.70 -7.13
CA THR A 16 18.44 8.93 -6.49
C THR A 16 18.57 9.51 -5.08
N THR A 17 19.60 9.13 -4.33
CA THR A 17 19.85 9.74 -3.01
C THR A 17 20.22 11.23 -3.13
N LYS A 18 21.04 11.59 -4.12
CA LYS A 18 21.48 12.98 -4.34
C LYS A 18 20.39 13.87 -4.94
N LEU A 19 19.51 13.30 -5.73
CA LEU A 19 18.44 14.04 -6.41
C LEU A 19 17.11 14.02 -5.66
N TYR A 20 16.96 13.19 -4.61
CA TYR A 20 15.68 12.95 -3.93
C TYR A 20 14.84 14.20 -3.69
N ASP A 21 15.41 15.23 -3.04
CA ASP A 21 14.70 16.46 -2.69
C ASP A 21 14.28 17.30 -3.91
N LYS A 22 14.79 16.99 -5.10
CA LYS A 22 14.48 17.66 -6.37
C LYS A 22 13.51 16.89 -7.25
N VAL A 23 13.22 15.62 -6.92
CA VAL A 23 12.43 14.75 -7.80
C VAL A 23 11.29 14.02 -7.09
N PHE A 24 11.30 13.96 -5.76
CA PHE A 24 10.25 13.31 -4.97
C PHE A 24 9.26 14.36 -4.50
N LEU A 25 7.97 14.20 -4.86
CA LEU A 25 6.87 15.06 -4.41
C LEU A 25 7.13 16.56 -4.66
N THR A 26 7.70 16.89 -5.82
CA THR A 26 7.98 18.29 -6.19
C THR A 26 6.88 18.92 -7.02
N ASP A 27 5.98 18.10 -7.56
CA ASP A 27 4.86 18.52 -8.38
C ASP A 27 3.60 18.76 -7.53
N ALA A 28 2.83 19.80 -7.88
CA ALA A 28 1.63 20.18 -7.13
C ALA A 28 0.48 19.20 -7.32
N GLU A 29 0.32 18.61 -8.52
CA GLU A 29 -0.71 17.61 -8.80
C GLU A 29 -0.39 16.30 -8.07
N GLU A 30 0.88 15.92 -8.01
CA GLU A 30 1.33 14.75 -7.23
C GLU A 30 1.09 14.96 -5.73
N SER A 31 1.39 16.16 -5.22
CA SER A 31 1.14 16.53 -3.82
C SER A 31 -0.34 16.49 -3.46
N GLU A 32 -1.20 16.98 -4.35
CA GLU A 32 -2.66 16.91 -4.17
C GLU A 32 -3.17 15.46 -4.21
N SER A 33 -2.67 14.65 -5.15
CA SER A 33 -3.04 13.24 -5.26
C SER A 33 -2.68 12.45 -4.00
N ASP A 34 -1.51 12.73 -3.41
CA ASP A 34 -1.10 12.13 -2.14
C ASP A 34 -1.99 12.56 -0.98
N ARG A 35 -2.32 13.86 -0.90
CA ARG A 35 -3.24 14.40 0.12
C ARG A 35 -4.61 13.72 0.06
N LEU A 36 -5.18 13.59 -1.14
CA LEU A 36 -6.49 12.96 -1.34
C LEU A 36 -6.47 11.48 -0.94
N LEU A 37 -5.40 10.77 -1.28
CA LEU A 37 -5.25 9.36 -0.92
C LEU A 37 -5.09 9.19 0.59
N GLU A 38 -4.26 10.01 1.24
CA GLU A 38 -4.08 9.99 2.68
C GLU A 38 -5.40 10.29 3.42
N GLU A 39 -6.12 11.32 2.98
CA GLU A 39 -7.44 11.65 3.51
C GLU A 39 -8.42 10.48 3.35
N ARG A 40 -8.41 9.79 2.20
CA ARG A 40 -9.25 8.61 2.00
C ARG A 40 -8.87 7.45 2.90
N LEU A 41 -7.59 7.14 3.04
CA LEU A 41 -7.11 6.09 3.94
C LEU A 41 -7.56 6.36 5.39
N GLN A 42 -7.48 7.61 5.85
CA GLN A 42 -7.88 8.02 7.20
C GLN A 42 -9.39 7.86 7.44
N HIS A 43 -10.22 8.30 6.49
CA HIS A 43 -11.68 8.20 6.63
C HIS A 43 -12.20 6.77 6.49
N LEU A 44 -11.50 5.90 5.75
CA LEU A 44 -11.91 4.51 5.52
C LEU A 44 -11.38 3.53 6.60
N ARG A 45 -10.82 4.02 7.71
CA ARG A 45 -10.30 3.15 8.79
C ARG A 45 -11.36 2.31 9.50
N PHE A 46 -12.65 2.64 9.34
CA PHE A 46 -13.75 1.84 9.86
C PHE A 46 -13.93 0.51 9.11
N VAL A 47 -13.39 0.40 7.89
CA VAL A 47 -13.55 -0.78 7.04
C VAL A 47 -12.93 -1.99 7.73
N THR A 48 -13.74 -3.02 7.88
CA THR A 48 -13.34 -4.33 8.41
C THR A 48 -13.08 -5.30 7.27
N VAL A 49 -12.48 -6.43 7.62
CA VAL A 49 -12.14 -7.52 6.69
C VAL A 49 -13.38 -8.15 6.06
N GLU A 50 -14.50 -8.16 6.79
CA GLU A 50 -15.80 -8.67 6.32
C GLU A 50 -16.38 -7.83 5.19
N HIS A 51 -16.24 -6.49 5.27
CA HIS A 51 -16.65 -5.60 4.19
C HIS A 51 -15.87 -5.85 2.88
N LEU A 52 -14.69 -6.44 2.99
CA LEU A 52 -13.85 -6.84 1.86
C LEU A 52 -14.01 -8.33 1.51
N SER A 53 -15.07 -8.98 2.01
CA SER A 53 -15.37 -10.40 1.80
C SER A 53 -14.28 -11.36 2.31
N VAL A 54 -13.49 -10.94 3.31
CA VAL A 54 -12.47 -11.77 3.97
C VAL A 54 -13.03 -12.34 5.27
N SER A 55 -12.82 -13.64 5.48
CA SER A 55 -13.28 -14.35 6.69
C SER A 55 -12.68 -13.75 7.98
N PRO A 56 -13.48 -13.43 9.01
CA PRO A 56 -12.97 -12.97 10.31
C PRO A 56 -12.00 -13.94 10.98
N ALA A 57 -12.23 -15.25 10.80
CA ALA A 57 -11.37 -16.29 11.37
C ALA A 57 -9.93 -16.20 10.84
N PHE A 58 -9.78 -15.78 9.57
CA PHE A 58 -8.47 -15.54 8.97
C PHE A 58 -7.73 -14.38 9.64
N CYS A 59 -8.44 -13.31 9.95
CA CYS A 59 -7.84 -12.10 10.53
C CYS A 59 -7.57 -12.22 12.03
N ALA A 60 -8.38 -12.99 12.76
CA ALA A 60 -8.10 -13.33 14.15
C ALA A 60 -6.85 -14.19 14.30
N ALA A 61 -6.55 -15.03 13.28
CA ALA A 61 -5.40 -15.91 13.29
C ALA A 61 -4.07 -15.21 12.99
N TYR A 62 -4.08 -14.04 12.33
CA TYR A 62 -2.85 -13.39 11.88
C TYR A 62 -2.78 -11.88 12.15
N PRO A 63 -1.81 -11.41 12.96
CA PRO A 63 -1.60 -9.99 13.17
C PRO A 63 -0.90 -9.35 11.96
N TRP A 64 -1.65 -8.55 11.20
CA TRP A 64 -1.18 -7.81 10.02
C TRP A 64 -0.17 -6.69 10.32
N ALA A 65 0.12 -6.42 11.59
CA ALA A 65 1.02 -5.36 12.04
C ALA A 65 2.40 -5.42 11.36
N GLY A 66 2.94 -6.62 11.14
CA GLY A 66 4.22 -6.78 10.45
C GLY A 66 4.16 -6.28 8.99
N ALA A 67 3.09 -6.59 8.25
CA ALA A 67 2.92 -6.12 6.88
C ALA A 67 2.67 -4.60 6.82
N GLN A 68 1.85 -4.09 7.75
CA GLN A 68 1.59 -2.65 7.89
C GLN A 68 2.88 -1.86 8.14
N GLN A 69 3.73 -2.35 9.04
CA GLN A 69 5.03 -1.73 9.34
C GLN A 69 5.95 -1.68 8.12
N GLU A 70 5.95 -2.71 7.25
CA GLU A 70 6.77 -2.64 6.03
C GLU A 70 6.36 -1.47 5.14
N LEU A 71 5.06 -1.22 4.97
CA LEU A 71 4.57 -0.07 4.18
C LEU A 71 4.98 1.26 4.79
N CYS A 72 4.84 1.42 6.11
CA CYS A 72 5.18 2.67 6.78
C CYS A 72 6.68 3.01 6.69
N LYS A 73 7.57 2.02 6.51
CA LYS A 73 9.00 2.25 6.31
C LYS A 73 9.32 2.95 4.97
N MET A 74 8.44 2.92 3.97
CA MET A 74 8.72 3.53 2.64
C MET A 74 9.12 5.01 2.75
N ALA A 75 8.48 5.76 3.64
CA ALA A 75 8.76 7.17 3.87
C ALA A 75 10.19 7.42 4.40
N ALA A 76 10.80 6.44 5.07
CA ALA A 76 12.16 6.57 5.61
C ALA A 76 13.27 6.34 4.58
N TYR A 77 12.95 5.73 3.44
CA TYR A 77 13.92 5.41 2.40
C TYR A 77 13.94 6.45 1.27
N ARG A 78 15.11 6.72 0.69
CA ARG A 78 15.27 7.67 -0.43
C ARG A 78 15.49 6.97 -1.79
N THR A 79 15.87 5.70 -1.78
CA THR A 79 16.13 4.95 -3.02
C THR A 79 14.85 4.25 -3.49
N PRO A 80 14.59 4.18 -4.81
CA PRO A 80 13.42 3.48 -5.33
C PRO A 80 13.51 1.97 -5.06
N ARG A 81 14.72 1.40 -5.05
CA ARG A 81 14.96 0.01 -4.62
C ARG A 81 14.47 -0.28 -3.21
N ASP A 82 14.87 0.51 -2.23
CA ASP A 82 14.54 0.24 -0.83
C ASP A 82 13.04 0.48 -0.56
N LYS A 83 12.44 1.50 -1.20
CA LYS A 83 10.97 1.70 -1.18
C LYS A 83 10.23 0.52 -1.81
N LEU A 84 10.71 -0.03 -2.94
CA LEU A 84 10.12 -1.22 -3.55
C LEU A 84 10.23 -2.43 -2.63
N VAL A 85 11.37 -2.64 -1.95
CA VAL A 85 11.56 -3.74 -1.00
C VAL A 85 10.50 -3.71 0.12
N CYS A 86 10.10 -2.53 0.60
CA CYS A 86 8.98 -2.40 1.54
C CYS A 86 7.67 -2.99 0.99
N VAL A 87 7.32 -2.65 -0.27
CA VAL A 87 6.14 -3.20 -0.96
C VAL A 87 6.25 -4.72 -1.06
N LEU A 88 7.39 -5.24 -1.51
CA LEU A 88 7.60 -6.68 -1.65
C LEU A 88 7.48 -7.41 -0.30
N ASN A 89 8.08 -6.86 0.75
CA ASN A 89 8.04 -7.45 2.09
C ASN A 89 6.62 -7.45 2.66
N CYS A 90 5.85 -6.37 2.45
CA CYS A 90 4.44 -6.34 2.81
C CYS A 90 3.66 -7.47 2.11
N CYS A 91 3.76 -7.55 0.78
CA CYS A 91 3.03 -8.56 0.00
C CYS A 91 3.45 -10.00 0.35
N LYS A 92 4.75 -10.24 0.57
CA LYS A 92 5.27 -11.55 0.99
C LYS A 92 4.72 -11.96 2.35
N ARG A 93 4.67 -11.05 3.32
CA ARG A 93 4.08 -11.31 4.64
C ARG A 93 2.59 -11.66 4.51
N ILE A 94 1.86 -10.95 3.66
CA ILE A 94 0.45 -11.26 3.40
C ILE A 94 0.31 -12.68 2.83
N ASN A 95 1.07 -13.02 1.79
CA ASN A 95 1.02 -14.34 1.16
C ASN A 95 1.47 -15.47 2.09
N SER A 96 2.49 -15.26 2.93
CA SER A 96 2.89 -16.23 3.95
C SER A 96 1.76 -16.49 4.94
N SER A 97 1.01 -15.44 5.33
CA SER A 97 -0.12 -15.57 6.26
C SER A 97 -1.29 -16.33 5.63
N LEU A 98 -1.57 -16.05 4.36
CA LEU A 98 -2.57 -16.78 3.56
C LEU A 98 -2.25 -18.27 3.50
N SER A 99 -1.00 -18.61 3.19
CA SER A 99 -0.55 -20.00 3.01
C SER A 99 -0.62 -20.88 4.27
N VAL A 100 -0.62 -20.29 5.46
CA VAL A 100 -0.69 -21.04 6.73
C VAL A 100 -2.12 -21.43 7.08
N THR A 101 -3.10 -20.65 6.61
CA THR A 101 -4.50 -20.78 7.05
C THR A 101 -5.33 -21.67 6.11
N SER A 102 -4.80 -22.00 4.95
CA SER A 102 -5.46 -22.74 3.87
C SER A 102 -4.74 -24.07 3.61
N ALA A 103 -5.49 -25.17 3.57
CA ALA A 103 -4.97 -26.47 3.16
C ALA A 103 -5.02 -26.67 1.62
N GLY A 104 -4.87 -25.62 0.80
CA GLY A 104 -5.09 -25.66 -0.65
C GLY A 104 -4.46 -24.48 -1.44
N SER A 105 -4.38 -24.60 -2.77
CA SER A 105 -3.71 -23.62 -3.66
C SER A 105 -4.48 -22.30 -3.77
N HIS A 106 -3.83 -21.19 -3.45
CA HIS A 106 -4.41 -19.84 -3.59
C HIS A 106 -4.44 -19.33 -5.03
N GLY A 107 -5.46 -18.51 -5.31
CA GLY A 107 -5.47 -17.53 -6.41
C GLY A 107 -5.30 -16.10 -5.88
N ALA A 108 -5.18 -15.13 -6.80
CA ALA A 108 -5.06 -13.71 -6.47
C ALA A 108 -6.29 -13.12 -5.74
N ASP A 109 -7.43 -13.81 -5.80
CA ASP A 109 -8.73 -13.35 -5.30
C ASP A 109 -8.79 -13.21 -3.77
N GLU A 110 -7.93 -13.92 -3.03
CA GLU A 110 -7.82 -13.76 -1.56
C GLU A 110 -6.75 -12.75 -1.14
N PHE A 111 -5.75 -12.50 -2.00
CA PHE A 111 -4.64 -11.61 -1.69
C PHE A 111 -5.04 -10.14 -1.74
N PHE A 112 -5.74 -9.73 -2.80
CA PHE A 112 -6.03 -8.31 -3.04
C PHE A 112 -6.92 -7.67 -1.97
N PRO A 113 -8.00 -8.32 -1.47
CA PRO A 113 -8.79 -7.80 -0.35
C PRO A 113 -7.96 -7.61 0.92
N VAL A 114 -7.06 -8.54 1.23
CA VAL A 114 -6.17 -8.44 2.40
C VAL A 114 -5.15 -7.32 2.21
N LEU A 115 -4.64 -7.12 1.00
CA LEU A 115 -3.76 -6.00 0.67
C LEU A 115 -4.44 -4.65 0.91
N ILE A 116 -5.69 -4.49 0.46
CA ILE A 116 -6.50 -3.28 0.70
C ILE A 116 -6.67 -3.07 2.21
N PHE A 117 -7.03 -4.11 2.95
CA PHE A 117 -7.19 -4.03 4.40
C PHE A 117 -5.89 -3.59 5.10
N VAL A 118 -4.77 -4.24 4.77
CA VAL A 118 -3.45 -3.87 5.32
C VAL A 118 -3.13 -2.41 5.02
N LEU A 119 -3.42 -1.95 3.81
CA LEU A 119 -3.15 -0.59 3.40
C LEU A 119 -3.99 0.43 4.18
N LEU A 120 -5.30 0.17 4.33
CA LEU A 120 -6.22 1.00 5.12
C LEU A 120 -5.78 1.12 6.58
N GLN A 121 -5.32 0.02 7.18
CA GLN A 121 -4.87 0.01 8.57
C GLN A 121 -3.48 0.63 8.75
N ALA A 122 -2.59 0.49 7.76
CA ALA A 122 -1.24 1.07 7.80
C ALA A 122 -1.25 2.59 7.60
N CYS A 123 -2.12 3.09 6.71
CA CYS A 123 -2.18 4.50 6.30
C CYS A 123 -0.79 5.11 6.03
N PRO A 124 0.02 4.53 5.12
CA PRO A 124 1.39 4.96 4.89
C PRO A 124 1.45 6.37 4.30
N ALA A 125 2.33 7.20 4.86
CA ALA A 125 2.52 8.57 4.40
C ALA A 125 3.06 8.62 2.95
N GLN A 126 2.57 9.60 2.18
CA GLN A 126 3.02 9.89 0.81
C GLN A 126 2.95 8.67 -0.12
N LEU A 127 1.94 7.80 0.05
CA LEU A 127 1.87 6.54 -0.68
C LEU A 127 1.87 6.74 -2.19
N HIS A 128 1.10 7.69 -2.71
CA HIS A 128 0.98 7.94 -4.13
C HIS A 128 2.35 8.31 -4.72
N ALA A 129 3.04 9.31 -4.15
CA ALA A 129 4.37 9.70 -4.63
C ALA A 129 5.40 8.58 -4.43
N ASN A 130 5.33 7.80 -3.35
CA ASN A 130 6.19 6.63 -3.17
C ASN A 130 6.06 5.63 -4.33
N LEU A 131 4.84 5.26 -4.71
CA LEU A 131 4.59 4.32 -5.79
C LEU A 131 5.01 4.88 -7.15
N GLN A 132 4.69 6.14 -7.41
CA GLN A 132 5.08 6.82 -8.65
C GLN A 132 6.61 6.98 -8.76
N TYR A 133 7.27 7.33 -7.66
CA TYR A 133 8.72 7.42 -7.60
C TYR A 133 9.40 6.08 -7.90
N ILE A 134 8.89 4.96 -7.35
CA ILE A 134 9.37 3.63 -7.71
C ILE A 134 9.19 3.37 -9.21
N SER A 135 8.00 3.63 -9.77
CA SER A 135 7.73 3.41 -11.20
C SER A 135 8.62 4.24 -12.12
N ARG A 136 8.96 5.47 -11.74
CA ARG A 136 9.80 6.36 -12.57
C ARG A 136 11.29 6.08 -12.45
N PHE A 137 11.78 5.77 -11.25
CA PHE A 137 13.22 5.76 -10.97
C PHE A 137 13.81 4.37 -10.70
N ARG A 138 12.99 3.33 -10.50
CA ARG A 138 13.53 1.96 -10.43
C ARG A 138 13.89 1.50 -11.84
N HIS A 139 15.09 0.94 -12.00
CA HIS A 139 15.54 0.45 -13.30
C HIS A 139 14.54 -0.57 -13.90
N PRO A 140 14.08 -0.42 -15.17
CA PRO A 140 13.02 -1.26 -15.73
C PRO A 140 13.31 -2.76 -15.72
N SER A 141 14.58 -3.17 -15.91
CA SER A 141 14.96 -4.60 -15.83
C SER A 141 14.75 -5.20 -14.43
N LYS A 142 14.53 -4.37 -13.41
CA LYS A 142 14.24 -4.77 -12.03
C LYS A 142 12.75 -4.76 -11.70
N LEU A 143 11.94 -4.14 -12.55
CA LEU A 143 10.48 -4.13 -12.45
C LEU A 143 9.91 -5.23 -13.37
N VAL A 144 10.21 -6.48 -13.04
CA VAL A 144 9.75 -7.67 -13.78
C VAL A 144 9.25 -8.73 -12.81
N SER A 145 8.44 -9.67 -13.31
CA SER A 145 7.93 -10.81 -12.54
C SER A 145 7.26 -10.37 -11.22
N GLU A 146 7.62 -10.98 -10.09
CA GLU A 146 7.09 -10.68 -8.75
C GLU A 146 7.16 -9.18 -8.40
N ALA A 147 8.23 -8.49 -8.79
CA ALA A 147 8.39 -7.08 -8.46
C ALA A 147 7.38 -6.19 -9.19
N ALA A 148 7.18 -6.42 -10.49
CA ALA A 148 6.14 -5.74 -11.26
C ALA A 148 4.75 -6.11 -10.75
N TYR A 149 4.51 -7.40 -10.50
CA TYR A 149 3.23 -7.92 -10.03
C TYR A 149 2.77 -7.22 -8.73
N TYR A 150 3.62 -7.18 -7.70
CA TYR A 150 3.25 -6.56 -6.43
C TYR A 150 3.16 -5.04 -6.50
N LEU A 151 4.00 -4.37 -7.30
CA LEU A 151 3.89 -2.93 -7.50
C LEU A 151 2.54 -2.59 -8.15
N THR A 152 2.14 -3.32 -9.20
CA THR A 152 0.84 -3.16 -9.85
C THR A 152 -0.31 -3.40 -8.88
N HIS A 153 -0.24 -4.43 -8.03
CA HIS A 153 -1.29 -4.67 -7.04
C HIS A 153 -1.37 -3.54 -6.01
N MET A 154 -0.24 -3.00 -5.56
CA MET A 154 -0.23 -1.86 -4.64
C MET A 154 -0.82 -0.60 -5.28
N GLN A 155 -0.51 -0.33 -6.55
CA GLN A 155 -1.09 0.77 -7.33
C GLN A 155 -2.59 0.61 -7.55
N SER A 156 -3.03 -0.61 -7.85
CA SER A 156 -4.45 -0.94 -7.96
C SER A 156 -5.16 -0.80 -6.61
N ALA A 157 -4.53 -1.19 -5.50
CA ALA A 157 -5.10 -1.03 -4.16
C ALA A 157 -5.24 0.45 -3.79
N ALA A 158 -4.23 1.28 -4.07
CA ALA A 158 -4.31 2.73 -3.86
C ALA A 158 -5.43 3.37 -4.70
N SER A 159 -5.55 2.97 -5.97
CA SER A 159 -6.62 3.43 -6.86
C SER A 159 -8.00 2.98 -6.37
N PHE A 160 -8.11 1.74 -5.89
CA PHE A 160 -9.35 1.20 -5.32
C PHE A 160 -9.79 1.94 -4.07
N VAL A 161 -8.85 2.30 -3.18
CA VAL A 161 -9.15 3.10 -1.97
C VAL A 161 -9.73 4.47 -2.35
N LEU A 162 -9.20 5.12 -3.40
CA LEU A 162 -9.70 6.41 -3.86
C LEU A 162 -11.12 6.32 -4.44
N SER A 163 -11.44 5.23 -5.13
CA SER A 163 -12.74 5.01 -5.76
C SER A 163 -13.73 4.20 -4.92
N LEU A 164 -13.38 3.86 -3.68
CA LEU A 164 -14.18 2.98 -2.83
C LEU A 164 -15.56 3.59 -2.52
N THR A 165 -16.60 2.79 -2.76
CA THR A 165 -18.00 3.16 -2.56
C THR A 165 -18.69 2.25 -1.53
N ALA A 166 -19.87 2.67 -1.08
CA ALA A 166 -20.71 1.90 -0.16
C ALA A 166 -21.11 0.53 -0.76
N GLU A 167 -21.43 0.49 -2.05
CA GLU A 167 -21.83 -0.73 -2.78
C GLU A 167 -20.73 -1.79 -2.74
N GLN A 168 -19.47 -1.39 -2.95
CA GLN A 168 -18.32 -2.30 -2.92
C GLN A 168 -18.05 -2.89 -1.53
N LEU A 169 -18.54 -2.24 -0.47
CA LEU A 169 -18.44 -2.71 0.90
C LEU A 169 -19.72 -3.40 1.39
N SER A 170 -20.75 -3.49 0.54
CA SER A 170 -22.10 -3.96 0.92
C SER A 170 -22.69 -3.19 2.12
N ILE A 171 -22.44 -1.88 2.18
CA ILE A 171 -22.98 -0.96 3.21
C ILE A 171 -24.04 -0.07 2.54
N GLU A 172 -25.09 0.29 3.27
CA GLU A 172 -26.04 1.30 2.79
C GLU A 172 -25.36 2.67 2.61
N GLN A 173 -25.75 3.41 1.58
CA GLN A 173 -25.13 4.70 1.27
C GLN A 173 -25.23 5.70 2.43
N ALA A 174 -26.33 5.67 3.19
CA ALA A 174 -26.52 6.52 4.37
C ALA A 174 -25.53 6.19 5.49
N ASP A 175 -25.38 4.90 5.81
CA ASP A 175 -24.44 4.43 6.84
C ASP A 175 -22.99 4.72 6.44
N PHE A 176 -22.63 4.49 5.17
CA PHE A 176 -21.30 4.82 4.66
C PHE A 176 -20.97 6.31 4.82
N GLN A 177 -21.92 7.20 4.52
CA GLN A 177 -21.74 8.65 4.74
C GLN A 177 -21.58 9.01 6.22
N GLN A 178 -22.33 8.36 7.11
CA GLN A 178 -22.18 8.56 8.56
C GLN A 178 -20.81 8.08 9.07
N LEU A 179 -20.31 6.95 8.56
CA LEU A 179 -19.02 6.38 8.94
C LEU A 179 -17.83 7.21 8.41
N LEU A 180 -18.00 7.87 7.25
CA LEU A 180 -17.03 8.82 6.71
C LEU A 180 -17.01 10.17 7.44
N ALA A 181 -18.11 10.54 8.11
CA ALA A 181 -18.19 11.83 8.78
C ALA A 181 -17.16 11.91 9.93
N PRO A 182 -16.42 13.04 10.05
CA PRO A 182 -15.53 13.22 11.18
C PRO A 182 -16.33 13.12 12.47
N ARG A 183 -15.94 12.20 13.36
CA ARG A 183 -16.65 12.03 14.64
C ARG A 183 -16.64 13.38 15.38
N PRO A 184 -17.80 13.85 15.88
CA PRO A 184 -17.83 15.07 16.66
C PRO A 184 -16.90 14.92 17.86
N ARG A 185 -16.02 15.91 18.06
CA ARG A 185 -15.13 15.92 19.23
C ARG A 185 -16.02 15.90 20.48
N PRO A 186 -15.76 15.02 21.46
CA PRO A 186 -16.53 15.06 22.69
C PRO A 186 -16.41 16.45 23.30
N HIS A 187 -17.55 17.10 23.51
CA HIS A 187 -17.61 18.34 24.27
C HIS A 187 -17.10 18.03 25.67
N LEU A 188 -15.89 18.52 25.99
CA LEU A 188 -15.39 18.57 27.35
C LEU A 188 -16.26 19.59 28.10
N SER A 189 -17.31 19.10 28.74
CA SER A 189 -18.08 19.81 29.77
C SER A 189 -17.40 19.69 31.12
#